data_AF-A0A383DK89-F1
#
_entry.id   AF-A0A383DK89-F1
#
_cell.length_a   1.000
_cell.length_b   1.000
_cell.length_c   1.000
_cell.angle_alpha   90.00
_cell.angle_beta   90.00
_cell.angle_gamma   90.00
#
_symmetry.space_group_name_H-M   'P 1'
#
loop_
_entity.id
_entity.type
_entity.pdbx_description
1 polymer ?
#
loop_
_entity_poly.entity_id
_entity_poly.type
_entity_poly.pdbx_seq_one_letter_code
_entity_poly.pdbx_strand_id
1 'polypeptide(L)' 'LISLESWNHSMNGNKILVNTTQPEKDMAEIISQITSKGSTIENICIYRSSLEDVFMKLTGKSLQESKLMESSINV' A
#
# COMPACT_ATOMS: atom_id res chain seq x y z
N LEU A 1 -10.84 21.19 2.57
CA LEU A 1 -9.97 20.22 1.88
C LEU A 1 -8.86 19.81 2.83
N ILE A 2 -8.72 18.51 3.11
CA ILE A 2 -7.66 18.01 3.99
C ILE A 2 -6.36 18.01 3.17
N SER A 3 -5.51 19.02 3.36
CA SER A 3 -4.16 19.02 2.79
C SER A 3 -3.23 18.17 3.65
N LEU A 4 -2.61 17.14 3.06
CA LEU A 4 -1.61 16.26 3.66
C LEU A 4 -0.24 16.55 3.01
N GLU A 5 0.27 17.77 3.18
CA GLU A 5 1.41 18.32 2.42
C GLU A 5 2.72 17.54 2.62
N SER A 6 2.85 16.84 3.74
CA SER A 6 4.03 16.03 4.07
C SER A 6 4.08 14.67 3.35
N TRP A 7 2.99 14.24 2.72
CA TRP A 7 2.92 12.92 2.09
C TRP A 7 2.52 12.99 0.62
N ASN A 8 3.14 12.11 -0.16
CA ASN A 8 2.67 11.81 -1.50
C ASN A 8 1.34 11.06 -1.38
N HIS A 9 0.25 11.76 -1.68
CA HIS A 9 -1.10 11.23 -1.56
C HIS A 9 -1.91 11.54 -2.82
N SER A 10 -2.89 10.68 -3.09
CA SER A 10 -3.93 10.94 -4.08
C SER A 10 -5.29 10.91 -3.39
N MET A 11 -6.17 11.81 -3.82
CA MET A 11 -7.53 11.90 -3.31
C MET A 11 -8.50 11.45 -4.40
N ASN A 12 -9.37 10.49 -4.06
CA ASN A 12 -10.38 9.96 -4.96
C ASN A 12 -11.74 10.00 -4.25
N GLY A 13 -12.47 11.10 -4.43
CA GLY A 13 -13.68 11.41 -3.66
C GLY A 13 -13.38 11.53 -2.16
N ASN A 14 -14.00 10.68 -1.35
CA ASN A 14 -13.81 10.65 0.11
C ASN A 14 -12.67 9.72 0.56
N LYS A 15 -11.92 9.13 -0.37
CA LYS A 15 -10.79 8.26 -0.06
C LYS A 15 -9.47 8.98 -0.28
N ILE A 16 -8.55 8.80 0.64
CA ILE A 16 -7.18 9.29 0.55
C ILE A 16 -6.27 8.07 0.48
N LEU A 17 -5.47 7.98 -0.58
CA LEU A 17 -4.41 6.99 -0.71
C LEU A 17 -3.08 7.68 -0.40
N VAL A 18 -2.32 7.15 0.55
CA VAL A 18 -1.03 7.70 0.95
C VAL A 18 0.07 6.70 0.66
N ASN A 19 1.09 7.12 -0.08
CA ASN A 19 2.29 6.34 -0.32
C ASN A 19 3.31 6.62 0.79
N THR A 20 3.67 5.60 1.57
CA THR A 20 4.63 5.73 2.67
C THR A 20 5.48 4.47 2.84
N THR A 21 6.69 4.64 3.37
CA THR A 21 7.58 3.56 3.81
C THR A 21 7.46 3.26 5.31
N GLN A 22 6.76 4.10 6.08
CA GLN A 22 6.56 3.97 7.54
C GLN A 22 5.06 4.02 7.89
N PRO A 23 4.26 3.03 7.44
CA PRO A 23 2.81 3.10 7.53
C PRO A 23 2.27 3.23 8.96
N GLU A 24 2.91 2.61 9.96
CA GLU A 24 2.44 2.69 11.35
C GLU A 24 2.61 4.08 11.95
N LYS A 25 3.77 4.71 11.68
CA LYS A 25 4.10 6.04 12.20
C LYS A 25 3.25 7.10 11.50
N ASP A 26 3.24 7.04 10.18
CA ASP A 26 2.55 8.04 9.35
C ASP A 26 1.05 7.96 9.54
N MET A 27 0.48 6.76 9.72
CA MET A 27 -0.94 6.59 10.02
C MET A 27 -1.34 7.37 11.28
N ALA A 28 -0.58 7.25 12.37
CA ALA A 28 -0.91 7.93 13.62
C ALA A 28 -0.96 9.45 13.42
N GLU A 29 0.00 9.99 12.66
CA GLU A 29 0.07 11.42 12.35
C GLU A 29 -1.07 11.87 11.43
N ILE A 30 -1.38 11.09 10.39
CA ILE A 30 -2.50 11.34 9.47
C ILE A 30 -3.82 11.35 10.23
N ILE A 31 -4.06 10.38 11.12
CA ILE A 31 -5.27 10.34 11.95
C ILE A 31 -5.39 11.61 12.78
N SER A 32 -4.31 11.99 13.49
CA SER A 32 -4.28 13.19 14.30
C SER A 32 -4.59 14.46 13.48
N GLN A 33 -4.05 14.56 12.27
CA GLN A 33 -4.33 15.70 11.38
C GLN A 33 -5.77 15.73 10.85
N ILE A 34 -6.35 14.58 10.52
CA ILE A 34 -7.73 14.50 10.02
C ILE A 34 -8.72 14.82 11.15
N THR A 35 -8.51 14.23 12.33
CA THR A 35 -9.37 14.46 13.50
C THR A 35 -9.29 15.89 14.01
N SER A 36 -8.10 16.52 14.02
CA SER A 36 -7.96 17.92 14.44
C SER A 36 -8.69 18.91 13.52
N LYS A 37 -8.94 18.54 12.25
CA LYS A 37 -9.74 19.31 11.29
C LYS A 37 -11.25 19.06 11.44
N GLY A 38 -11.68 18.33 12.46
CA GLY A 38 -13.09 18.01 12.72
C GLY A 38 -13.69 16.98 11.77
N SER A 39 -12.85 16.25 11.02
CA SER A 39 -13.29 15.18 10.12
C SER A 39 -13.25 13.83 10.84
N THR A 40 -14.22 12.97 10.54
CA THR A 40 -14.27 11.59 11.05
C THR A 40 -13.66 10.62 10.05
N ILE A 41 -13.04 9.56 10.56
CA ILE A 41 -12.47 8.49 9.75
C ILE A 41 -13.34 7.26 9.92
N GLU A 42 -13.86 6.74 8.81
CA GLU A 42 -14.70 5.53 8.81
C GLU A 42 -13.84 4.26 8.85
N ASN A 43 -12.76 4.21 8.07
CA ASN A 43 -11.92 3.02 7.95
C ASN A 43 -10.48 3.40 7.53
N ILE A 44 -9.50 2.59 7.93
CA ILE A 44 -8.09 2.73 7.58
C ILE A 44 -7.54 1.35 7.22
N CYS A 45 -6.89 1.26 6.06
CA CYS A 45 -6.24 0.05 5.59
C CYS A 45 -4.77 0.33 5.29
N ILE A 46 -3.88 -0.59 5.70
CA ILE A 46 -2.48 -0.58 5.29
C ILE A 46 -2.30 -1.60 4.17
N TYR A 47 -1.82 -1.14 3.03
CA TYR A 47 -1.43 -2.01 1.92
C TYR A 47 0.09 -2.12 1.91
N ARG A 48 0.59 -3.34 2.10
CA ARG A 48 2.00 -3.67 1.91
C ARG A 48 2.10 -4.60 0.72
N SER A 49 3.12 -4.41 -0.12
CA SER A 49 3.42 -5.38 -1.16
C SER A 49 3.74 -6.73 -0.50
N SER A 50 3.08 -7.77 -0.97
CA SER A 50 3.46 -9.14 -0.65
C SER A 50 4.77 -9.50 -1.36
N LEU A 51 5.40 -10.60 -0.93
CA LEU A 51 6.55 -11.14 -1.65
C LEU A 51 6.21 -11.46 -3.11
N GLU A 52 5.00 -11.96 -3.37
CA GLU A 52 4.49 -12.20 -4.73
C GLU A 52 4.45 -10.90 -5.54
N ASP A 53 3.91 -9.81 -4.97
CA ASP A 53 3.83 -8.53 -5.67
C ASP A 53 5.22 -7.99 -6.03
N VAL A 54 6.18 -8.14 -5.11
CA VAL A 54 7.57 -7.75 -5.34
C VAL A 54 8.21 -8.64 -6.41
N PHE A 55 8.00 -9.96 -6.34
CA PHE A 55 8.52 -10.92 -7.31
C PHE A 55 7.97 -10.67 -8.72
N MET A 56 6.66 -10.51 -8.85
CA MET A 56 5.96 -10.15 -10.10
C MET A 56 6.53 -8.86 -10.68
N LYS A 57 6.70 -7.82 -9.86
CA LYS A 57 7.22 -6.52 -10.30
C LYS A 57 8.66 -6.62 -10.84
N LEU A 58 9.49 -7.47 -10.24
CA LEU A 58 10.90 -7.62 -10.64
C LEU A 58 11.10 -8.58 -11.81
N THR A 59 10.26 -9.61 -11.94
CA THR A 59 10.49 -10.71 -12.89
C THR A 59 9.48 -10.77 -14.03
N GLY A 60 8.32 -10.12 -13.89
CA GLY A 60 7.20 -10.23 -14.83
C GLY A 60 6.49 -11.59 -14.81
N LYS A 61 6.83 -12.49 -13.87
CA LYS A 61 6.27 -13.85 -13.74
C LYS A 61 5.69 -14.06 -12.35
N SER A 62 4.66 -14.90 -12.24
CA SER A 62 4.15 -15.29 -10.92
C SER A 62 5.06 -16.31 -10.25
N LEU A 63 5.13 -16.31 -8.91
CA LEU A 63 5.84 -17.37 -8.18
C LEU A 63 5.24 -18.75 -8.50
N GLN A 64 3.93 -18.85 -8.72
CA GLN A 64 3.28 -20.10 -9.09
C GLN A 64 3.74 -20.62 -10.45
N GLU A 65 3.82 -19.74 -11.45
CA GLU A 65 4.34 -20.06 -12.79
C GLU A 65 5.82 -20.46 -12.75
N SER A 66 6.62 -19.76 -11.94
CA SER A 66 8.05 -20.08 -11.78
C SER A 66 8.27 -21.47 -11.19
N LYS A 67 7.44 -21.87 -10.21
CA LYS A 67 7.54 -23.17 -9.55
C LYS A 67 7.14 -24.33 -10.48
N LEU A 68 6.17 -24.10 -11.36
CA LEU A 68 5.75 -25.07 -12.38
C LEU A 68 6.83 -25.28 -13.46
N MET A 69 7.56 -24.22 -13.83
CA MET A 69 8.71 -24.32 -14.74
C MET A 69 9.86 -25.14 -14.14
N GLU A 70 10.20 -24.91 -12.86
CA GLU A 70 11.29 -25.66 -12.19
C GLU A 70 10.95 -27.14 -12.00
N SER A 71 9.70 -27.49 -11.69
CA SER A 71 9.30 -28.89 -11.55
C SER A 71 9.31 -29.67 -12.88
N SER A 72 9.20 -28.96 -14.01
CA SER A 72 9.17 -29.58 -15.35
C SER A 72 10.56 -29.90 -15.91
N ILE A 73 11.63 -29.44 -15.24
CA ILE A 73 13.03 -29.66 -15.64
C ILE A 73 13.64 -30.90 -14.95
N ASN A 74 13.01 -31.42 -13.89
CA ASN A 74 13.47 -32.60 -13.14
C ASN A 74 12.84 -33.92 -13.63
N VAL A 75 12.76 -34.15 -14.95
CA VAL A 75 12.39 -35.44 -15.56
C VAL A 75 13.55 -35.99 -16.37
#